data_AF-A0A354I641-F1
#
_entry.id   AF-A0A354I641-F1
#
_cell.length_a   1.000
_cell.length_b   1.000
_cell.length_c   1.000
_cell.angle_alpha   90.00
_cell.angle_beta   90.00
_cell.angle_gamma   90.00
#
_symmetry.space_group_name_H-M   'P 1'
#
loop_
_entity.id
_entity.type
_entity.pdbx_description
1 polymer ?
#
loop_
_entity_poly.entity_id
_entity_poly.type
_entity_poly.pdbx_seq_one_letter_code
_entity_poly.pdbx_strand_id
1 'polypeptide(L)'
;MVADKDPYIKSAYQALQVISQDKQKRLEYEAREKAIRDHNQFMYEARQKGMKEGIEIGEARGKTLAAIEIAKRLIGQGYSTNEVMLITNLPENQIDKLR
;
A
#
# COMPACT_ATOMS: atom_id res chain seq x y z
N MET A 1 11.97 8.52 27.82
CA MET A 1 11.70 9.48 26.72
C MET A 1 12.77 9.34 25.64
N VAL A 2 12.54 9.78 24.39
CA VAL A 2 13.59 9.78 23.34
C VAL A 2 14.81 10.57 23.80
N ALA A 3 14.60 11.61 24.61
CA ALA A 3 15.64 12.37 25.30
C ALA A 3 16.55 11.55 26.22
N ASP A 4 16.13 10.37 26.70
CA ASP A 4 16.99 9.52 27.54
C ASP A 4 17.92 8.63 26.71
N LYS A 5 17.69 8.54 25.40
CA LYS A 5 18.42 7.65 24.49
C LYS A 5 19.60 8.32 23.80
N ASP A 6 19.66 9.66 23.78
CA ASP A 6 20.72 10.43 23.15
C ASP A 6 21.13 11.62 24.07
N PRO A 7 22.43 11.74 24.45
CA PRO A 7 22.91 12.81 25.33
C PRO A 7 22.69 14.24 24.80
N TYR A 8 22.77 14.43 23.48
CA TYR A 8 22.53 15.73 22.84
C TYR A 8 21.06 16.08 22.86
N ILE A 9 20.18 15.12 22.57
CA ILE A 9 18.73 15.31 22.69
C ILE A 9 18.35 15.60 24.14
N LYS A 10 18.98 14.92 25.11
CA LYS A 10 18.80 15.18 26.53
C LYS A 10 19.16 16.61 26.91
N SER A 11 20.35 17.07 26.50
CA SER A 11 20.83 18.42 26.77
C SER A 11 19.94 19.48 26.14
N ALA A 12 19.49 19.26 24.90
CA ALA A 12 18.56 20.16 24.23
C ALA A 12 17.22 20.23 24.97
N TYR A 13 16.70 19.10 25.46
CA TYR A 13 15.46 19.03 26.23
C TYR A 13 15.56 19.74 27.59
N GLN A 14 16.71 19.59 28.28
CA GLN A 14 17.00 20.29 29.52
C GLN A 14 17.11 21.80 29.30
N ALA A 15 17.80 22.24 28.24
CA ALA A 15 17.87 23.65 27.87
C ALA A 15 16.48 24.22 27.53
N LEU A 16 15.68 23.47 26.77
CA LEU A 16 14.30 23.84 26.46
C LEU A 16 13.43 23.93 27.72
N GLN A 17 13.69 23.09 28.73
CA GLN A 17 13.01 23.13 30.01
C GLN A 17 13.40 24.33 30.87
N VAL A 18 14.62 24.83 30.73
CA VAL A 18 15.08 26.08 31.37
C VAL A 18 14.49 27.30 30.65
N ILE A 19 14.39 27.27 29.32
CA ILE A 19 13.87 28.39 28.51
C ILE A 19 12.33 28.46 28.55
N SER A 20 11.66 27.30 28.61
CA SER A 20 10.21 27.19 28.68
C SER A 20 9.75 27.42 30.11
N GLN A 21 9.32 28.64 30.41
CA GLN A 21 8.85 29.06 31.74
C GLN A 21 7.54 28.36 32.18
N ASP A 22 6.89 27.60 31.30
CA ASP A 22 5.62 26.90 31.56
C ASP A 22 5.65 25.46 31.01
N LYS A 23 5.81 24.51 31.94
CA LYS A 23 5.88 23.06 31.64
C LYS A 23 4.60 22.55 30.98
N GLN A 24 3.43 23.11 31.30
CA GLN A 24 2.16 22.63 30.77
C GLN A 24 2.03 22.97 29.28
N LYS A 25 2.33 24.21 28.91
CA LYS A 25 2.32 24.64 27.49
C LYS A 25 3.31 23.85 26.64
N ARG A 26 4.46 23.46 27.20
CA ARG A 26 5.42 22.60 26.49
C ARG A 26 4.85 21.21 26.23
N LEU A 27 4.23 20.59 27.24
CA LEU A 27 3.62 19.27 27.09
C LEU A 27 2.48 19.29 26.06
N GLU A 28 1.67 20.34 26.06
CA GLU A 28 0.62 20.55 25.05
C GLU A 28 1.20 20.68 23.63
N TYR A 29 2.29 21.44 23.48
CA TYR A 29 3.01 21.56 22.20
C TYR A 29 3.59 20.23 21.73
N GLU A 30 4.28 19.48 22.60
CA GLU A 30 4.85 18.18 22.26
C GLU A 30 3.78 17.16 21.89
N ALA A 31 2.65 17.15 22.61
CA ALA A 31 1.51 16.29 22.30
C ALA A 31 0.90 16.63 20.94
N ARG A 32 0.76 17.93 20.62
CA ARG A 32 0.30 18.39 19.30
C ARG A 32 1.25 17.98 18.18
N GLU A 33 2.54 18.21 18.36
CA GLU A 33 3.56 17.83 17.38
C GLU A 33 3.58 16.31 17.15
N LYS A 34 3.43 15.54 18.23
CA LYS A 34 3.29 14.08 18.12
C LYS A 34 2.06 13.69 17.31
N ALA A 35 0.89 14.27 17.61
CA ALA A 35 -0.34 13.98 16.87
C ALA A 35 -0.21 14.30 15.38
N ILE A 36 0.45 15.41 15.02
CA ILE A 36 0.71 15.77 13.62
C ILE A 36 1.63 14.74 12.95
N ARG A 37 2.70 14.32 13.62
CA ARG A 37 3.63 13.30 13.08
C ARG A 37 2.95 11.96 12.91
N ASP A 38 2.19 11.51 13.91
CA ASP A 38 1.44 10.25 13.87
C ASP A 38 0.43 10.26 12.71
N HIS A 39 -0.30 11.37 12.54
CA HIS A 39 -1.22 11.54 11.40
C HIS A 39 -0.50 11.47 10.05
N ASN A 40 0.61 12.20 9.89
CA ASN A 40 1.37 12.20 8.64
C ASN A 40 1.93 10.81 8.32
N GLN A 41 2.42 10.09 9.34
CA GLN A 41 2.92 8.73 9.18
C GLN A 41 1.80 7.78 8.76
N PHE A 42 0.63 7.86 9.42
CA PHE A 42 -0.54 7.06 9.05
C PHE A 42 -0.96 7.30 7.61
N MET A 43 -1.04 8.58 7.18
CA MET A 43 -1.41 8.93 5.80
C MET A 43 -0.38 8.45 4.78
N TYR A 44 0.91 8.53 5.12
CA TYR A 44 1.98 8.00 4.27
C TYR A 44 1.86 6.49 4.10
N GLU A 45 1.71 5.74 5.18
CA GLU A 45 1.57 4.29 5.15
C GLU A 45 0.30 3.85 4.40
N ALA A 46 -0.82 4.52 4.63
CA ALA A 46 -2.08 4.27 3.93
C ALA A 46 -1.92 4.46 2.41
N ARG A 47 -1.24 5.53 1.98
CA ARG A 47 -0.96 5.77 0.55
C ARG A 47 -0.06 4.68 -0.04
N GLN A 48 1.01 4.31 0.66
CA GLN A 48 1.94 3.28 0.19
C GLN A 48 1.26 1.92 0.06
N LYS A 49 0.46 1.55 1.07
CA LYS A 49 -0.34 0.32 1.05
C LYS A 49 -1.35 0.33 -0.08
N GLY A 50 -2.11 1.42 -0.23
CA GLY A 50 -3.09 1.57 -1.32
C GLY A 50 -2.46 1.50 -2.71
N MET A 51 -1.28 2.09 -2.91
CA MET A 51 -0.56 1.99 -4.19
C MET A 51 -0.12 0.56 -4.47
N LYS A 52 0.46 -0.12 -3.47
CA LYS A 52 0.91 -1.51 -3.61
C LYS A 52 -0.26 -2.45 -3.94
N GLU A 53 -1.35 -2.37 -3.17
CA GLU A 53 -2.55 -3.17 -3.41
C GLU A 53 -3.17 -2.84 -4.78
N GLY A 54 -3.20 -1.56 -5.17
CA GLY A 54 -3.69 -1.12 -6.47
C GLY A 54 -2.90 -1.71 -7.64
N ILE A 55 -1.56 -1.75 -7.53
CA ILE A 55 -0.69 -2.38 -8.54
C ILE A 55 -0.96 -3.89 -8.59
N GLU A 56 -0.96 -4.58 -7.45
CA GLU A 56 -1.18 -6.04 -7.39
C GLU A 56 -2.55 -6.42 -7.99
N ILE A 57 -3.61 -5.71 -7.63
CA ILE A 57 -4.95 -5.91 -8.20
C ILE A 57 -4.95 -5.60 -9.70
N GLY A 58 -4.29 -4.51 -10.11
CA GLY A 58 -4.18 -4.11 -11.51
C GLY A 58 -3.48 -5.15 -12.37
N GLU A 59 -2.34 -5.68 -11.91
CA GLU A 59 -1.60 -6.74 -12.60
C GLU A 59 -2.40 -8.04 -12.68
N ALA A 60 -3.04 -8.45 -11.59
CA ALA A 60 -3.87 -9.64 -11.57
C ALA A 60 -5.04 -9.53 -12.56
N ARG A 61 -5.73 -8.39 -12.57
CA ARG A 61 -6.81 -8.12 -13.53
C ARG A 61 -6.30 -8.02 -14.96
N GLY A 62 -5.15 -7.41 -15.18
CA GLY A 62 -4.53 -7.30 -16.51
C GLY A 62 -4.20 -8.67 -17.09
N LYS A 63 -3.61 -9.56 -16.28
CA LYS A 63 -3.30 -10.94 -16.68
C LYS A 63 -4.56 -11.73 -17.06
N THR A 64 -5.62 -11.64 -16.26
CA THR A 64 -6.88 -12.35 -16.55
C THR A 64 -7.59 -11.80 -17.79
N LEU A 65 -7.64 -10.48 -17.95
CA LEU A 65 -8.22 -9.85 -19.14
C LEU A 65 -7.46 -10.23 -20.41
N ALA A 66 -6.12 -10.19 -20.37
CA ALA A 66 -5.29 -10.60 -21.49
C ALA A 66 -5.51 -12.08 -21.85
N ALA A 67 -5.59 -12.96 -20.85
CA ALA A 67 -5.89 -14.38 -21.06
C ALA A 67 -7.26 -14.59 -21.73
N ILE A 68 -8.29 -13.85 -21.29
CA ILE A 68 -9.64 -13.89 -21.88
C ILE A 68 -9.62 -13.42 -23.34
N GLU A 69 -8.92 -12.33 -23.65
CA GLU A 69 -8.81 -11.82 -25.02
C GLU A 69 -8.07 -12.79 -25.95
N ILE A 70 -7.02 -13.44 -25.45
CA ILE A 70 -6.32 -14.50 -26.18
C ILE A 70 -7.27 -15.68 -26.41
N ALA A 71 -8.00 -16.13 -25.39
CA ALA A 71 -8.95 -17.23 -25.51
C ALA A 71 -10.03 -16.95 -26.56
N LYS A 72 -10.61 -15.74 -26.58
CA LYS A 72 -11.59 -15.34 -27.61
C LYS A 72 -11.03 -15.43 -29.02
N ARG A 73 -9.79 -14.99 -29.23
CA ARG A 73 -9.12 -15.07 -30.54
C ARG A 73 -8.88 -16.52 -30.98
N LEU A 74 -8.42 -17.37 -30.05
CA LEU A 74 -8.20 -18.80 -30.33
C LEU A 74 -9.50 -19.53 -30.66
N ILE A 75 -10.58 -19.26 -29.92
CA ILE A 75 -11.91 -19.82 -30.22
C ILE A 75 -12.37 -19.38 -31.62
N GLY A 76 -12.21 -18.10 -31.96
CA GLY A 76 -12.53 -17.58 -33.30
C GLY A 76 -11.70 -18.18 -34.43
N GLN A 77 -10.50 -18.71 -34.12
CA GLN A 77 -9.64 -19.44 -35.05
C GLN A 77 -9.95 -20.94 -35.10
N GLY A 78 -10.90 -21.44 -34.32
CA GLY A 78 -11.34 -22.83 -34.33
C GLY A 78 -10.55 -23.79 -33.44
N TYR A 79 -9.74 -23.28 -32.50
CA TYR A 79 -9.02 -24.12 -31.54
C TYR A 79 -10.00 -24.84 -30.59
N SER A 80 -9.66 -26.06 -30.19
CA SER A 80 -10.44 -26.86 -29.24
C SER A 80 -10.38 -26.30 -27.82
N THR A 81 -11.37 -26.63 -26.98
CA THR A 81 -11.39 -26.19 -25.56
C THR A 81 -10.10 -26.56 -24.84
N ASN A 82 -9.58 -27.77 -25.05
CA ASN A 82 -8.37 -28.28 -24.40
C ASN A 82 -7.13 -27.47 -24.78
N GLU A 83 -6.99 -27.08 -26.06
CA GLU A 83 -5.87 -26.25 -26.53
C GLU A 83 -5.95 -24.83 -25.94
N VAL A 84 -7.15 -24.25 -25.88
CA VAL A 84 -7.35 -22.92 -25.28
C VAL A 84 -7.03 -22.95 -23.79
N MET A 85 -7.43 -24.00 -23.06
CA MET A 85 -7.08 -24.19 -21.66
C MET A 85 -5.56 -24.23 -21.47
N LEU A 86 -4.86 -25.03 -22.28
CA LEU A 86 -3.41 -25.19 -22.19
C LEU A 86 -2.65 -23.88 -22.46
N ILE A 87 -3.10 -23.09 -23.44
CA ILE A 87 -2.42 -21.85 -23.84
C ILE A 87 -2.68 -20.70 -22.86
N THR A 88 -3.91 -20.59 -22.36
CA THR A 88 -4.34 -19.43 -21.56
C THR A 88 -4.36 -19.68 -20.06
N ASN A 89 -4.19 -20.94 -19.63
CA ASN A 89 -4.39 -21.40 -18.26
C ASN A 89 -5.76 -21.02 -17.67
N LEU A 90 -6.76 -20.77 -18.53
CA LEU A 90 -8.13 -20.53 -18.09
C LEU A 90 -8.83 -21.86 -17.83
N PRO A 91 -9.64 -21.96 -16.77
CA PRO A 91 -10.46 -23.13 -16.54
C PRO A 91 -11.58 -23.23 -17.59
N GLU A 92 -12.02 -24.46 -17.86
CA GLU A 92 -13.06 -24.77 -18.85
C GLU A 92 -14.32 -23.92 -18.65
N ASN A 93 -14.78 -23.79 -17.40
CA ASN A 93 -15.96 -23.00 -17.04
C ASN A 93 -15.86 -21.50 -17.40
N GLN A 94 -14.66 -20.94 -17.54
CA GLN A 94 -14.46 -19.57 -18.00
C GLN A 94 -14.45 -19.51 -19.53
N ILE A 95 -13.87 -20.51 -20.19
CA ILE A 95 -13.83 -20.60 -21.66
C ILE A 95 -15.23 -20.81 -22.23
N ASP A 96 -16.06 -21.64 -21.59
CA ASP A 96 -17.43 -21.88 -22.03
C ASP A 96 -18.29 -20.61 -21.97
N LYS A 97 -17.99 -19.67 -21.07
CA LYS A 97 -18.66 -18.36 -20.99
C LYS A 97 -18.24 -17.40 -22.11
N LEU A 98 -17.20 -17.71 -22.89
CA LEU A 98 -16.69 -16.88 -23.97
C LEU A 98 -17.23 -17.26 -25.35
N ARG A 99 -18.02 -18.34 -25.43
CA ARG A 99 -18.69 -18.84 -26.64
C ARG A 99 -20.11 -18.28 -26.72
#